data_AF-A0A4P5SRK1-F1
#
_entry.id   AF-A0A4P5SRK1-F1
#
_cell.length_a   1.000
_cell.length_b   1.000
_cell.length_c   1.000
_cell.angle_alpha   90.00
_cell.angle_beta   90.00
_cell.angle_gamma   90.00
#
_symmetry.space_group_name_H-M   'P 1'
#
loop_
_entity.id
_entity.type
_entity.pdbx_description
1 polymer ?
#
loop_
_entity_poly.entity_id
_entity_poly.type
_entity_poly.pdbx_seq_one_letter_code
_entity_poly.pdbx_strand_id
1 'polypeptide(L)'
;MLKIRLSRGGTKKRPFYQIVVADSRNPRDGKFIEKLGYFNPLLPKSKPERLSLESERITHWIKMGAQPTLRVAKFLGAANLAPVPEKRNNPIKALPKKKAQERLKAAQAPKEAPAAAPAAEAAAPAAEPAPVEAPKVEEKAPEAEAPKTN
;
A
#
# COMPACT_ATOMS: atom_id res chain seq x y z
N MET A 1 -29.25 9.35 -5.42
CA MET A 1 -28.35 10.32 -4.74
C MET A 1 -27.34 10.86 -5.75
N LEU A 2 -27.02 12.15 -5.67
CA LEU A 2 -25.97 12.80 -6.46
C LEU A 2 -24.59 12.28 -6.06
N LYS A 3 -23.80 11.87 -7.05
CA LYS A 3 -22.44 11.38 -6.87
C LYS A 3 -21.48 12.10 -7.82
N ILE A 4 -20.31 12.44 -7.29
CA ILE A 4 -19.17 12.85 -8.11
C ILE A 4 -18.37 11.59 -8.45
N ARG A 5 -18.44 11.17 -9.72
CA ARG A 5 -17.93 9.87 -10.19
C ARG A 5 -17.06 10.02 -11.42
N LEU A 6 -16.26 8.99 -11.69
CA LEU A 6 -15.49 8.86 -12.93
C LEU A 6 -16.36 8.19 -13.99
N SER A 7 -16.57 8.88 -15.10
CA SER A 7 -17.09 8.31 -16.34
C SER A 7 -15.91 7.86 -17.19
N ARG A 8 -15.96 6.64 -17.74
CA ARG A 8 -14.89 6.10 -18.58
C ARG A 8 -15.18 6.42 -20.03
N GLY A 9 -14.22 7.05 -20.68
CA GLY A 9 -14.14 7.19 -22.13
C GLY A 9 -12.80 6.68 -22.67
N GLY A 10 -12.49 7.14 -23.87
CA GLY A 10 -11.30 6.72 -24.63
C GLY A 10 -11.53 5.44 -25.41
N THR A 11 -10.44 4.90 -25.96
CA THR A 11 -10.46 3.74 -26.84
C THR A 11 -9.92 2.49 -26.15
N LYS A 12 -9.97 1.34 -26.84
CA LYS A 12 -9.40 0.08 -26.34
C LYS A 12 -7.93 0.29 -25.94
N LYS A 13 -7.56 -0.20 -24.76
CA LYS A 13 -6.22 -0.04 -24.13
C LYS A 13 -5.78 1.42 -23.86
N ARG A 14 -6.63 2.43 -24.09
CA ARG A 14 -6.33 3.85 -23.80
C ARG A 14 -7.47 4.49 -22.99
N PRO A 15 -7.58 4.20 -21.68
CA PRO A 15 -8.64 4.75 -20.85
C PRO A 15 -8.42 6.24 -20.57
N PHE A 16 -9.50 7.02 -20.69
CA PHE A 16 -9.56 8.41 -20.27
C PHE A 16 -10.79 8.59 -19.37
N TYR A 17 -10.66 9.28 -18.25
CA TYR A 17 -11.78 9.46 -17.32
C TYR A 17 -12.23 10.91 -17.26
N GLN A 18 -13.54 11.13 -17.31
CA GLN A 18 -14.16 12.43 -17.03
C GLN A 18 -14.69 12.43 -15.60
N ILE A 19 -14.49 13.52 -14.88
CA ILE A 19 -15.04 13.71 -13.54
C ILE A 19 -16.39 14.40 -13.73
N VAL A 20 -17.47 13.69 -13.36
CA VAL A 20 -18.83 14.14 -13.63
C VAL A 20 -19.71 14.07 -12.38
N VAL A 21 -20.67 14.99 -12.31
CA VAL A 21 -21.78 14.92 -11.35
C VAL A 21 -22.94 14.21 -12.02
N ALA A 22 -23.42 13.12 -11.41
CA ALA A 22 -24.57 12.39 -11.91
C ALA A 22 -25.36 11.75 -10.77
N ASP A 23 -26.64 11.45 -11.02
CA ASP A 23 -27.39 10.58 -10.11
C ASP A 23 -26.79 9.16 -10.17
N SER A 24 -26.64 8.55 -9.00
CA SER A 24 -26.34 7.13 -8.80
C SER A 24 -27.10 6.15 -9.69
N ARG A 25 -28.36 6.45 -10.04
CA ARG A 25 -29.23 5.58 -10.85
C ARG A 25 -28.87 5.57 -12.33
N ASN A 26 -28.17 6.60 -12.81
CA ASN A 26 -27.81 6.71 -14.22
C ASN A 26 -26.65 5.76 -14.56
N PRO A 27 -26.58 5.20 -15.78
CA PRO A 27 -25.47 4.36 -16.22
C PRO A 27 -24.14 5.11 -16.15
N ARG A 28 -23.02 4.38 -15.96
CA ARG A 28 -21.69 4.97 -15.69
C ARG A 28 -21.32 6.09 -16.67
N ASP A 29 -21.47 5.80 -17.96
CA ASP A 29 -21.03 6.64 -19.07
C ASP A 29 -22.20 7.34 -19.79
N GLY A 30 -23.39 7.40 -19.18
CA GLY A 30 -24.58 8.03 -19.77
C GLY A 30 -24.83 9.45 -19.27
N LYS A 31 -26.11 9.79 -19.05
CA LYS A 31 -26.55 11.14 -18.67
C LYS A 31 -25.89 11.61 -17.36
N PHE A 32 -25.20 12.74 -17.45
CA PHE A 32 -24.64 13.50 -16.33
C PHE A 32 -25.25 14.90 -16.31
N ILE A 33 -25.06 15.61 -15.19
CA ILE A 33 -25.55 16.98 -15.00
C ILE A 33 -24.47 17.96 -15.46
N GLU A 34 -23.25 17.79 -14.94
CA GLU A 34 -22.13 18.69 -15.20
C GLU A 34 -20.80 17.93 -15.24
N LYS A 35 -19.87 18.40 -16.10
CA LYS A 35 -18.48 17.95 -16.13
C LYS A 35 -17.63 18.89 -15.29
N LEU A 36 -16.90 18.33 -14.32
CA LEU A 36 -16.08 19.09 -13.37
C LEU A 36 -14.57 18.97 -13.67
N GLY A 37 -14.20 18.18 -14.66
CA GLY A 37 -12.80 17.97 -15.02
C GLY A 37 -12.52 16.60 -15.62
N TYR A 38 -11.26 16.20 -15.61
CA TYR A 38 -10.82 14.94 -16.19
C TYR A 38 -9.61 14.35 -15.45
N PHE A 39 -9.41 13.05 -15.66
CA PHE A 39 -8.29 12.29 -15.12
C PHE A 39 -7.75 11.35 -16.20
N ASN A 40 -6.47 11.49 -16.52
CA ASN A 40 -5.76 10.62 -17.44
C ASN A 40 -4.78 9.71 -16.69
N PRO A 41 -5.04 8.40 -16.58
CA PRO A 41 -4.17 7.47 -15.85
C PRO A 41 -2.85 7.15 -16.58
N LEU A 42 -2.79 7.39 -17.90
CA LEU A 42 -1.62 7.06 -18.74
C LEU A 42 -0.47 8.06 -18.54
N LEU A 43 -0.76 9.26 -18.05
CA LEU A 43 0.28 10.24 -17.76
C LEU A 43 0.96 9.92 -16.42
N PRO A 44 2.29 10.09 -16.31
CA PRO A 44 3.01 10.04 -15.04
C PRO A 44 2.44 10.99 -13.99
N LYS A 45 2.60 10.67 -12.70
CA LYS A 45 2.09 11.50 -11.59
C LYS A 45 2.72 12.88 -11.52
N SER A 46 3.93 13.03 -12.07
CA SER A 46 4.65 14.29 -12.13
C SER A 46 4.05 15.30 -13.11
N LYS A 47 3.23 14.85 -14.07
CA LYS A 47 2.64 15.75 -15.07
C LYS A 47 1.34 16.38 -14.54
N PRO A 48 1.20 17.72 -14.59
CA PRO A 48 0.00 18.41 -14.12
C PRO A 48 -1.23 18.10 -14.99
N GLU A 49 -1.02 17.88 -16.30
CA GLU A 49 -2.05 17.47 -17.27
C GLU A 49 -2.71 16.13 -16.94
N ARG A 50 -2.20 15.38 -15.95
CA ARG A 50 -2.79 14.13 -15.50
C ARG A 50 -4.19 14.34 -14.91
N LEU A 51 -4.44 15.48 -14.28
CA LEU A 51 -5.66 15.76 -13.53
C LEU A 51 -6.04 17.24 -13.68
N SER A 52 -7.27 17.49 -14.14
CA SER A 52 -7.87 18.82 -14.14
C SER A 52 -9.13 18.79 -13.30
N LEU A 53 -9.29 19.79 -12.43
CA LEU A 53 -10.39 19.93 -11.48
C LEU A 53 -10.88 21.38 -11.50
N GLU A 54 -12.18 21.55 -11.63
CA GLU A 54 -12.85 22.85 -11.48
C GLU A 54 -13.25 23.05 -10.00
N SER A 55 -12.40 23.73 -9.24
CA SER A 55 -12.47 23.84 -7.78
C SER A 55 -13.76 24.50 -7.29
N GLU A 56 -14.21 25.55 -7.97
CA GLU A 56 -15.40 26.33 -7.58
C GLU A 56 -16.67 25.48 -7.68
N ARG A 57 -16.83 24.80 -8.82
CA ARG A 57 -17.99 23.95 -9.09
C ARG A 57 -18.00 22.71 -8.21
N ILE A 58 -16.84 22.10 -7.98
CA ILE A 58 -16.72 20.97 -7.04
C ILE A 58 -17.20 21.38 -5.65
N THR A 59 -16.74 22.52 -5.15
CA THR A 59 -17.11 23.02 -3.82
C THR A 59 -18.60 23.28 -3.72
N HIS A 60 -19.21 23.87 -4.76
CA HIS A 60 -20.65 24.07 -4.84
C HIS A 60 -21.42 22.74 -4.73
N TRP A 61 -21.05 21.73 -5.51
CA TRP A 61 -21.73 20.43 -5.49
C TRP A 61 -21.56 19.66 -4.19
N ILE A 62 -20.39 19.77 -3.54
CA ILE A 62 -20.16 19.19 -2.21
C ILE A 62 -21.08 19.86 -1.18
N LYS A 63 -21.22 21.19 -1.20
CA LYS A 63 -22.14 21.93 -0.33
C LYS A 63 -23.60 21.53 -0.56
N MET A 64 -23.97 21.22 -1.80
CA MET A 64 -25.28 20.68 -2.17
C MET A 64 -25.49 19.20 -1.77
N GLY A 65 -24.52 18.56 -1.12
CA GLY A 65 -24.61 17.19 -0.63
C GLY A 65 -24.21 16.11 -1.65
N ALA A 66 -23.51 16.47 -2.74
CA ALA A 66 -22.99 15.47 -3.67
C ALA A 66 -21.85 14.67 -3.02
N GLN A 67 -21.96 13.34 -3.03
CA GLN A 67 -20.95 12.48 -2.43
C GLN A 67 -19.89 12.04 -3.45
N PRO A 68 -18.60 12.31 -3.23
CA PRO A 68 -17.53 11.83 -4.10
C PRO A 68 -17.26 10.33 -3.91
N THR A 69 -16.93 9.64 -5.00
CA THR A 69 -16.45 8.24 -4.95
C THR A 69 -15.03 8.13 -4.39
N LEU A 70 -14.63 6.97 -3.85
CA LEU A 70 -13.32 6.76 -3.19
C LEU A 70 -12.12 7.27 -3.99
N ARG A 71 -12.11 7.11 -5.32
CA ARG A 71 -11.01 7.58 -6.16
C ARG A 71 -11.02 9.09 -6.32
N VAL A 72 -12.21 9.69 -6.52
CA VAL A 72 -12.38 11.14 -6.62
C VAL A 72 -12.04 11.81 -5.30
N ALA A 73 -12.48 11.25 -4.18
CA ALA A 73 -12.16 11.77 -2.84
C ALA A 73 -10.65 11.83 -2.58
N LYS A 74 -9.85 10.90 -3.15
CA LYS A 74 -8.37 10.99 -3.08
C LYS A 74 -7.81 12.15 -3.90
N PHE A 75 -8.39 12.45 -5.06
CA PHE A 75 -7.97 13.61 -5.86
C PHE A 75 -8.33 14.92 -5.17
N LEU A 76 -9.54 14.99 -4.61
CA LEU A 76 -10.00 16.16 -3.86
C LEU A 76 -9.18 16.36 -2.58
N GLY A 77 -8.83 15.28 -1.87
CA GLY A 77 -7.96 15.35 -0.70
C GLY A 77 -6.54 15.78 -1.04
N ALA A 78 -5.99 15.37 -2.19
CA ALA A 78 -4.69 15.86 -2.66
C ALA A 78 -4.72 17.35 -3.03
N ALA A 79 -5.89 17.87 -3.42
CA ALA A 79 -6.12 19.27 -3.74
C ALA A 79 -6.67 20.09 -2.55
N ASN A 80 -6.76 19.51 -1.34
CA ASN A 80 -7.32 20.12 -0.13
C ASN A 80 -8.78 20.62 -0.25
N LEU A 81 -9.57 20.08 -1.18
CA LEU A 81 -10.97 20.47 -1.42
C LEU A 81 -11.97 19.66 -0.58
N ALA A 82 -11.59 18.46 -0.13
CA ALA A 82 -12.45 17.57 0.65
C ALA A 82 -11.60 16.73 1.62
N PRO A 83 -12.18 16.23 2.73
CA PRO A 83 -11.46 15.35 3.64
C PRO A 83 -10.97 14.10 2.90
N VAL A 84 -9.70 13.75 3.11
CA VAL A 84 -9.10 12.53 2.55
C VAL A 84 -9.88 11.34 3.10
N PRO A 85 -10.36 10.41 2.24
CA PRO A 85 -11.06 9.24 2.73
C PRO A 85 -10.13 8.43 3.64
N GLU A 86 -10.60 8.10 4.84
CA GLU A 86 -9.86 7.29 5.79
C GLU A 86 -9.35 6.02 5.13
N LYS A 87 -8.06 5.73 5.32
CA LYS A 87 -7.47 4.48 4.85
C LYS A 87 -8.12 3.35 5.64
N ARG A 88 -8.85 2.47 4.95
CA ARG A 88 -9.37 1.23 5.55
C ARG A 88 -8.19 0.33 5.96
N ASN A 89 -7.70 0.50 7.18
CA ASN A 89 -6.79 -0.43 7.81
C ASN A 89 -7.59 -1.64 8.30
N ASN A 90 -7.16 -2.87 8.00
CA ASN A 90 -7.82 -4.08 8.51
C ASN A 90 -6.90 -4.81 9.50
N PRO A 91 -6.78 -4.32 10.74
CA PRO A 91 -5.87 -4.87 11.74
C PRO A 91 -6.23 -6.31 12.12
N ILE A 92 -7.50 -6.71 12.00
CA ILE A 92 -7.99 -8.04 12.38
C ILE A 92 -7.47 -9.14 11.45
N LYS A 93 -7.29 -8.84 10.15
CA LYS A 93 -6.74 -9.82 9.20
C LYS A 93 -5.21 -9.98 9.29
N ALA A 94 -4.52 -9.00 9.86
CA ALA A 94 -3.08 -9.05 10.06
C ALA A 94 -2.69 -9.86 11.31
N LEU A 95 -3.63 -10.04 12.24
CA LEU A 95 -3.43 -10.86 13.43
C LEU A 95 -3.34 -12.35 13.05
N PRO A 96 -2.36 -13.11 13.59
CA PRO A 96 -2.28 -14.55 13.37
C PRO A 96 -3.56 -15.24 13.89
N LYS A 97 -3.94 -16.39 13.31
CA LYS A 97 -5.16 -17.12 13.73
C LYS A 97 -5.11 -17.43 15.24
N LYS A 98 -6.28 -17.52 15.89
CA LYS A 98 -6.40 -17.74 17.36
C LYS A 98 -5.50 -18.86 17.88
N LYS A 99 -5.41 -20.00 17.17
CA LYS A 99 -4.53 -21.12 17.53
C LYS A 99 -3.03 -20.79 17.51
N ALA A 100 -2.59 -19.91 16.60
CA ALA A 100 -1.22 -19.43 16.57
C ALA A 100 -0.97 -18.38 17.67
N GLN A 101 -1.97 -17.56 18.01
CA GLN A 101 -1.90 -16.65 19.16
C GLN A 101 -1.77 -17.43 20.48
N GLU A 102 -2.52 -18.52 20.65
CA GLU A 102 -2.43 -19.38 21.83
C GLU A 102 -1.06 -20.05 21.94
N ARG A 103 -0.48 -20.51 20.83
CA ARG A 103 0.88 -21.07 20.81
C ARG A 103 1.96 -20.03 21.12
N LEU A 104 1.84 -18.81 20.58
CA LEU A 104 2.78 -17.72 20.87
C LEU A 104 2.64 -17.23 22.31
N LYS A 105 1.42 -17.16 22.83
CA LYS A 105 1.14 -16.77 24.22
C LYS A 105 1.58 -17.85 25.21
N ALA A 106 1.42 -19.13 24.86
CA ALA A 106 1.95 -20.27 25.63
C ALA A 106 3.48 -20.40 25.52
N ALA A 107 4.12 -19.89 24.46
CA ALA A 107 5.57 -19.82 24.35
C ALA A 107 6.18 -18.59 25.04
N GLN A 108 5.38 -17.53 25.27
CA GLN A 108 5.77 -16.32 26.02
C GLN A 108 5.49 -16.45 27.52
N ALA A 109 4.44 -17.17 27.93
CA ALA A 109 4.12 -17.45 29.33
C ALA A 109 5.22 -18.16 30.16
N PRO A 110 6.10 -19.04 29.61
CA PRO A 110 7.22 -19.59 30.35
C PRO A 110 8.44 -18.66 30.44
N LYS A 111 8.36 -17.41 29.95
CA LYS A 111 9.46 -16.43 30.01
C LYS A 111 9.26 -15.26 30.98
N GLU A 112 8.10 -15.11 31.60
CA GLU A 112 7.86 -14.09 32.65
C GLU A 112 7.44 -14.74 33.98
N ALA A 113 8.46 -15.08 34.80
CA ALA A 113 8.51 -15.22 36.27
C ALA A 113 9.25 -16.52 36.71
N PRO A 114 10.31 -16.45 37.55
CA PRO A 114 11.19 -15.33 37.87
C PRO A 114 12.69 -15.73 37.85
N ALA A 115 13.54 -14.92 37.21
CA ALA A 115 14.97 -14.88 37.55
C ALA A 115 15.14 -13.88 38.70
N ALA A 116 14.75 -14.30 39.91
CA ALA A 116 15.00 -13.57 41.15
C ALA A 116 15.25 -14.57 42.29
N ALA A 117 16.54 -14.75 42.61
CA ALA A 117 17.18 -15.14 43.88
C ALA A 117 18.35 -16.12 43.64
N PRO A 118 19.46 -16.03 44.37
CA PRO A 118 20.38 -14.90 44.51
C PRO A 118 21.85 -15.32 44.26
N ALA A 119 22.75 -14.34 44.34
CA ALA A 119 24.20 -14.49 44.24
C ALA A 119 24.84 -15.19 45.46
N ALA A 120 25.89 -15.98 45.19
CA ALA A 120 27.02 -16.47 46.03
C ALA A 120 27.32 -17.93 45.59
N GLU A 121 28.50 -18.39 45.19
CA GLU A 121 29.88 -17.92 45.30
C GLU A 121 30.75 -18.93 44.51
N ALA A 122 31.73 -18.46 43.71
CA ALA A 122 33.05 -19.08 43.44
C ALA A 122 33.63 -18.72 42.04
N ALA A 123 34.64 -17.82 42.06
CA ALA A 123 35.87 -17.73 41.25
C ALA A 123 35.81 -18.12 39.74
N ALA A 124 35.92 -17.19 38.77
CA ALA A 124 37.12 -16.47 38.29
C ALA A 124 38.31 -17.38 37.88
N PRO A 125 39.10 -17.05 36.83
CA PRO A 125 38.80 -16.39 35.53
C PRO A 125 39.55 -17.05 34.32
N ALA A 126 39.38 -16.43 33.14
CA ALA A 126 40.31 -16.41 31.99
C ALA A 126 40.42 -17.64 31.04
N ALA A 127 40.02 -17.44 29.77
CA ALA A 127 40.90 -17.44 28.58
C ALA A 127 40.17 -17.89 27.29
N GLU A 128 39.94 -16.93 26.40
CA GLU A 128 39.93 -17.08 24.92
C GLU A 128 41.28 -17.66 24.42
N PRO A 129 41.50 -17.91 23.11
CA PRO A 129 40.68 -18.54 22.08
C PRO A 129 41.51 -19.65 21.36
N ALA A 130 40.95 -20.42 20.43
CA ALA A 130 41.63 -20.79 19.16
C ALA A 130 40.83 -21.86 18.38
N PRO A 131 40.45 -21.54 17.13
CA PRO A 131 39.96 -22.48 16.12
C PRO A 131 41.10 -22.95 15.21
N VAL A 132 41.20 -24.25 14.97
CA VAL A 132 42.02 -24.91 13.94
C VAL A 132 41.54 -26.39 13.91
N GLU A 133 41.39 -27.12 12.81
CA GLU A 133 41.93 -27.01 11.47
C GLU A 133 41.14 -27.93 10.51
N ALA A 134 41.11 -27.57 9.23
CA ALA A 134 40.74 -28.42 8.09
C ALA A 134 41.78 -29.55 7.86
N PRO A 135 41.59 -30.55 6.95
CA PRO A 135 41.73 -30.33 5.49
C PRO A 135 40.69 -31.14 4.65
N LYS A 136 40.12 -30.62 3.56
CA LYS A 136 40.64 -30.44 2.18
C LYS A 136 40.91 -31.74 1.41
N VAL A 137 40.10 -32.00 0.36
CA VAL A 137 40.43 -32.53 -1.00
C VAL A 137 39.25 -32.10 -1.93
N GLU A 138 39.37 -31.08 -2.79
CA GLU A 138 39.84 -31.10 -4.21
C GLU A 138 38.67 -31.36 -5.19
N GLU A 139 38.13 -30.32 -5.83
CA GLU A 139 38.54 -29.73 -7.13
C GLU A 139 37.79 -30.35 -8.33
N LYS A 140 36.93 -29.54 -8.96
CA LYS A 140 36.85 -29.51 -10.42
C LYS A 140 36.43 -28.11 -10.89
N ALA A 141 37.36 -27.48 -11.58
CA ALA A 141 37.23 -26.18 -12.21
C ALA A 141 36.11 -26.15 -13.27
N PRO A 142 35.49 -24.99 -13.50
CA PRO A 142 34.55 -24.76 -14.59
C PRO A 142 35.30 -24.49 -15.90
N GLU A 143 34.87 -25.16 -16.96
CA GLU A 143 35.35 -24.95 -18.31
C GLU A 143 34.72 -23.68 -18.91
N ALA A 144 35.58 -22.79 -19.39
CA ALA A 144 35.23 -21.63 -20.17
C ALA A 144 35.03 -22.04 -21.64
N GLU A 145 33.91 -21.67 -22.25
CA GLU A 145 33.83 -21.51 -23.69
C GLU A 145 33.29 -20.11 -24.04
N ALA A 146 34.01 -19.49 -24.96
CA ALA A 146 34.03 -18.09 -25.32
C ALA A 146 32.77 -17.61 -26.10
N PRO A 147 32.54 -16.28 -26.14
CA PRO A 147 31.35 -15.68 -26.73
C PRO A 147 31.36 -15.69 -28.27
N LYS A 148 30.20 -15.91 -28.88
CA LYS A 148 29.97 -15.68 -30.32
C LYS A 148 29.18 -14.40 -30.53
N THR A 149 29.83 -13.48 -31.22
CA THR A 149 29.30 -12.29 -31.89
C THR A 149 28.71 -12.71 -33.25
N ASN A 150 27.44 -12.39 -33.50
CA ASN A 150 26.89 -11.77 -34.72
C ASN A 150 25.40 -11.47 -34.50
#